data_AF-A0A5J4XRT2-F1
#
_entry.id   AF-A0A5J4XRT2-F1
#
_cell.length_a   1.000
_cell.length_b   1.000
_cell.length_c   1.000
_cell.angle_alpha   90.00
_cell.angle_beta   90.00
_cell.angle_gamma   90.00
#
_symmetry.space_group_name_H-M   'P 1'
#
loop_
_entity.id
_entity.type
_entity.pdbx_description
1 polymer ?
#
loop_
_entity_poly.entity_id
_entity_poly.type
_entity_poly.pdbx_seq_one_letter_code
_entity_poly.pdbx_strand_id
1 'polypeptide(L)'
;MQRRADALSVCKDKNNALISSKTVLSDIAADLAGKQGFESHLATLTRKKEDLQKKIDVNKQWTDMFDKDVGPFQQKYVHLVEDIHNVYGTAKEFHAKGIQMLIDEFNYHVAYKRWDDTFNATPFKPK
;
A
#
# COMPACT_ATOMS: atom_id res chain seq x y z
N MET A 1 33.68 -8.74 -81.36
CA MET A 1 33.67 -7.99 -80.08
C MET A 1 32.40 -8.23 -79.26
N GLN A 2 31.22 -8.40 -79.88
CA GLN A 2 29.92 -8.56 -79.19
C GLN A 2 29.85 -9.66 -78.11
N ARG A 3 30.30 -10.89 -78.41
CA ARG A 3 30.24 -12.03 -77.45
C ARG A 3 30.99 -11.79 -76.13
N ARG A 4 32.01 -10.92 -76.14
CA ARG A 4 32.80 -10.59 -74.95
C ARG A 4 32.10 -9.54 -74.08
N ALA A 5 31.33 -8.65 -74.70
CA ALA A 5 30.48 -7.68 -73.99
C ALA A 5 29.26 -8.37 -73.34
N ASP A 6 28.63 -9.32 -74.04
CA ASP A 6 27.50 -10.09 -73.52
C ASP A 6 27.90 -10.95 -72.31
N ALA A 7 29.07 -11.60 -72.37
CA ALA A 7 29.62 -12.36 -71.25
C ALA A 7 29.92 -11.49 -70.02
N LEU A 8 30.42 -10.26 -70.23
CA LEU A 8 30.66 -9.28 -69.17
C LEU A 8 29.36 -8.73 -68.55
N SER A 9 28.29 -8.57 -69.34
CA SER A 9 26.95 -8.22 -68.84
C SER A 9 26.38 -9.33 -67.96
N VAL A 10 26.38 -10.58 -68.46
CA VAL A 10 25.87 -11.74 -67.72
C VAL A 10 26.65 -11.98 -66.42
N CYS A 11 27.95 -11.73 -66.38
CA CYS A 11 28.74 -11.79 -65.15
C CYS A 11 28.41 -10.66 -64.17
N LYS A 12 28.11 -9.44 -64.65
CA LYS A 12 27.65 -8.33 -63.79
C LYS A 12 26.28 -8.62 -63.19
N ASP A 13 25.35 -9.16 -63.98
CA ASP A 13 23.99 -9.47 -63.54
C ASP A 13 24.00 -10.60 -62.49
N LYS A 14 24.83 -11.62 -62.68
CA LYS A 14 25.05 -12.69 -61.69
C LYS A 14 25.65 -12.19 -60.37
N ASN A 15 26.62 -11.27 -60.43
CA ASN A 15 27.19 -10.66 -59.24
C ASN A 15 26.18 -9.78 -58.50
N ASN A 16 25.35 -9.02 -59.22
CA ASN A 16 24.33 -8.17 -58.61
C ASN A 16 23.23 -9.00 -57.92
N ALA A 17 22.81 -10.12 -58.54
CA ALA A 17 21.88 -11.06 -57.93
C ALA A 17 22.45 -11.73 -56.67
N LEU A 18 23.75 -12.06 -56.67
CA LEU A 18 24.46 -12.59 -55.49
C LEU A 18 24.54 -11.57 -54.35
N ILE A 19 24.78 -10.29 -54.66
CA ILE A 19 24.79 -9.20 -53.68
C ILE A 19 23.37 -9.02 -53.10
N SER A 20 22.36 -8.96 -53.95
CA SER A 20 20.95 -8.84 -53.53
C SER A 20 20.48 -10.02 -52.68
N SER A 21 20.94 -11.25 -52.97
CA SER A 21 20.63 -12.41 -52.15
C SER A 21 21.29 -12.33 -50.76
N LYS A 22 22.53 -11.84 -50.69
CA LYS A 22 23.23 -11.65 -49.40
C LYS A 22 22.60 -10.55 -48.55
N THR A 23 22.16 -9.44 -49.15
CA THR A 23 21.48 -8.36 -48.41
C THR A 23 20.14 -8.83 -47.86
N VAL A 24 19.34 -9.52 -48.68
CA VAL A 24 18.04 -10.07 -48.23
C VAL A 24 18.22 -11.10 -47.09
N LEU A 25 19.25 -11.94 -47.13
CA LEU A 25 19.55 -12.86 -46.03
C LEU A 25 19.98 -12.13 -44.75
N SER A 26 20.71 -11.02 -44.88
CA SER A 26 21.06 -10.16 -43.75
C SER A 26 19.82 -9.50 -43.14
N ASP A 27 18.91 -9.01 -43.98
CA ASP A 27 17.66 -8.39 -43.54
C ASP A 27 16.75 -9.41 -42.83
N ILE A 28 16.62 -10.63 -43.37
CA ILE A 28 15.90 -11.73 -42.71
C ILE A 28 16.52 -12.08 -41.35
N ALA A 29 17.85 -12.11 -41.26
CA ALA A 29 18.54 -12.38 -40.00
C ALA A 29 18.30 -11.27 -38.97
N ALA A 30 18.30 -10.00 -39.40
CA ALA A 30 17.98 -8.85 -38.55
C ALA A 30 16.53 -8.89 -38.06
N ASP A 31 15.58 -9.23 -38.94
CA ASP A 31 14.16 -9.36 -38.60
C ASP A 31 13.91 -10.49 -37.60
N LEU A 32 14.58 -11.64 -37.76
CA LEU A 32 14.51 -12.76 -36.81
C LEU A 32 15.07 -12.37 -35.44
N ALA A 33 16.21 -11.66 -35.40
CA ALA A 33 16.78 -11.15 -34.16
C ALA A 33 15.83 -10.13 -33.49
N GLY A 34 15.23 -9.24 -34.28
CA GLY A 34 14.23 -8.29 -33.82
C GLY A 34 13.01 -8.98 -33.21
N LYS A 35 12.46 -9.98 -33.90
CA LYS A 35 11.35 -10.81 -33.41
C LYS A 35 11.67 -11.47 -32.08
N GLN A 36 12.85 -12.08 -31.95
CA GLN A 36 13.29 -12.70 -30.70
C GLN A 36 13.43 -11.69 -29.56
N GLY A 37 13.90 -10.48 -29.85
CA GLY A 37 13.95 -9.37 -28.90
C GLY A 37 12.57 -8.98 -28.40
N PHE A 38 11.59 -8.85 -29.31
CA PHE A 38 10.21 -8.54 -28.96
C PHE A 38 9.56 -9.65 -28.12
N GLU A 39 9.74 -10.92 -28.49
CA GLU A 39 9.23 -12.06 -27.72
C GLU A 39 9.79 -12.08 -26.29
N SER A 40 11.09 -11.81 -26.14
CA SER A 40 11.75 -11.72 -24.83
C SER A 40 11.19 -10.59 -23.96
N HIS A 41 10.95 -9.43 -24.57
CA HIS A 41 10.36 -8.29 -23.88
C HIS A 41 8.90 -8.57 -23.48
N LEU A 42 8.12 -9.18 -24.36
CA LEU A 42 6.74 -9.57 -24.10
C LEU A 42 6.67 -10.57 -22.95
N ALA A 43 7.53 -11.59 -22.93
CA ALA A 43 7.62 -12.54 -21.83
C ALA A 43 7.95 -11.84 -20.48
N THR A 44 8.83 -10.84 -20.51
CA THR A 44 9.17 -10.05 -19.32
C THR A 44 7.98 -9.23 -18.83
N LEU A 45 7.25 -8.57 -19.72
CA LEU A 45 6.06 -7.79 -19.37
C LEU A 45 4.94 -8.68 -18.82
N THR A 46 4.72 -9.87 -19.40
CA THR A 46 3.74 -10.83 -18.89
C THR A 46 4.06 -11.26 -17.46
N ARG A 47 5.32 -11.61 -17.18
CA ARG A 47 5.75 -11.94 -15.80
C ARG A 47 5.55 -10.78 -14.84
N LYS A 48 5.88 -9.54 -15.25
CA LYS A 48 5.66 -8.35 -14.43
C LYS A 48 4.17 -8.12 -14.16
N LYS A 49 3.30 -8.33 -15.15
CA LYS A 49 1.85 -8.23 -14.98
C LYS A 49 1.35 -9.26 -13.97
N GLU A 50 1.81 -10.51 -14.05
CA GLU A 50 1.44 -11.55 -13.10
C GLU A 50 1.91 -11.25 -11.68
N ASP A 51 3.14 -10.77 -11.51
CA ASP A 51 3.68 -10.37 -10.20
C ASP A 51 2.88 -9.19 -9.60
N LEU A 52 2.57 -8.18 -10.40
CA LEU A 52 1.73 -7.06 -9.97
C LEU A 52 0.33 -7.51 -9.59
N GLN A 53 -0.28 -8.42 -10.36
CA GLN A 53 -1.60 -8.95 -10.04
C GLN A 53 -1.59 -9.68 -8.69
N LYS A 54 -0.58 -10.51 -8.44
CA LYS A 54 -0.41 -11.19 -7.14
C LYS A 54 -0.30 -10.19 -5.98
N LYS A 55 0.47 -9.11 -6.17
CA LYS A 55 0.60 -8.05 -5.15
C LYS A 55 -0.72 -7.33 -4.90
N ILE A 56 -1.48 -7.03 -5.96
CA ILE A 56 -2.82 -6.44 -5.84
C ILE A 56 -3.74 -7.37 -5.05
N ASP A 57 -3.74 -8.67 -5.35
CA ASP A 57 -4.61 -9.64 -4.71
C ASP A 57 -4.27 -9.79 -3.22
N VAL A 58 -2.98 -9.85 -2.88
CA VAL A 58 -2.51 -9.86 -1.47
C VAL A 58 -2.90 -8.58 -0.75
N ASN A 59 -2.70 -7.42 -1.39
CA ASN A 59 -3.06 -6.15 -0.78
C ASN A 59 -4.57 -6.04 -0.54
N LYS A 60 -5.40 -6.50 -1.49
CA LYS A 60 -6.85 -6.55 -1.31
C LYS A 60 -7.25 -7.42 -0.13
N GLN A 61 -6.71 -8.64 -0.04
CA GLN A 61 -6.95 -9.52 1.11
C GLN A 61 -6.54 -8.85 2.42
N TRP A 62 -5.40 -8.16 2.44
CA TRP A 62 -4.94 -7.45 3.61
C TRP A 62 -5.87 -6.28 3.99
N THR A 63 -6.34 -5.50 3.01
CA THR A 63 -7.32 -4.42 3.24
C THR A 63 -8.65 -4.96 3.78
N ASP A 64 -9.16 -6.04 3.22
CA ASP A 64 -10.40 -6.68 3.68
C ASP A 64 -10.29 -7.15 5.14
N MET A 65 -9.12 -7.70 5.52
CA MET A 65 -8.84 -8.07 6.91
C MET A 65 -8.66 -6.85 7.82
N PHE A 66 -7.99 -5.81 7.33
CA PHE A 66 -7.75 -4.57 8.07
C PHE A 66 -9.08 -3.88 8.43
N ASP A 67 -10.01 -3.75 7.49
CA ASP A 67 -11.32 -3.15 7.75
C ASP A 67 -12.13 -3.95 8.77
N LYS A 68 -12.00 -5.28 8.74
CA LYS A 68 -12.67 -6.18 9.69
C LYS A 68 -12.10 -6.07 11.11
N ASP A 69 -10.79 -5.91 11.27
CA ASP A 69 -10.14 -6.00 12.59
C ASP A 69 -9.87 -4.61 13.19
N VAL A 70 -9.46 -3.64 12.38
CA VAL A 70 -9.04 -2.30 12.84
C VAL A 70 -10.20 -1.31 12.87
N GLY A 71 -11.16 -1.39 11.95
CA GLY A 71 -12.37 -0.58 11.98
C GLY A 71 -13.12 -0.67 13.33
N PRO A 72 -13.42 -1.88 13.83
CA PRO A 72 -14.03 -2.06 15.14
C PRO A 72 -13.11 -1.65 16.29
N PHE A 73 -11.78 -1.71 16.11
CA PHE A 73 -10.84 -1.30 17.14
C PHE A 73 -10.89 0.21 17.40
N GLN A 74 -11.01 1.02 16.34
CA GLN A 74 -11.16 2.47 16.48
C GLN A 74 -12.48 2.83 17.18
N GLN A 75 -13.58 2.14 16.86
CA GLN A 75 -14.86 2.34 17.56
C GLN A 75 -14.77 1.92 19.03
N LYS A 76 -14.16 0.77 19.33
CA LYS A 76 -13.93 0.32 20.71
C LYS A 76 -13.07 1.31 21.50
N TYR A 77 -12.07 1.91 20.85
CA TYR A 77 -11.22 2.90 21.48
C TYR A 77 -11.99 4.18 21.84
N VAL A 78 -12.82 4.69 20.93
CA VAL A 78 -13.68 5.85 21.20
C VAL A 78 -14.63 5.56 22.36
N HIS A 79 -15.33 4.42 22.33
CA HIS A 79 -16.21 4.01 23.42
C HIS A 79 -15.48 3.89 24.75
N LEU A 80 -14.28 3.30 24.77
CA LEU A 80 -13.48 3.18 25.98
C LEU A 80 -13.12 4.56 26.57
N VAL A 81 -12.78 5.53 25.73
CA VAL A 81 -12.47 6.90 26.18
C VAL A 81 -13.72 7.57 26.75
N GLU A 82 -14.87 7.40 26.12
CA GLU A 82 -16.16 7.90 26.64
C GLU A 82 -16.52 7.26 27.98
N ASP A 83 -16.38 5.94 28.10
CA ASP A 83 -16.64 5.21 29.35
C ASP A 83 -15.73 5.68 30.48
N ILE A 84 -14.42 5.86 30.21
CA ILE A 84 -13.49 6.42 31.18
C ILE A 84 -13.92 7.82 31.60
N HIS A 85 -14.35 8.67 30.67
CA HIS A 85 -14.82 10.02 30.97
C HIS A 85 -16.05 9.99 31.88
N ASN A 86 -17.02 9.13 31.58
CA ASN A 86 -18.23 8.94 32.36
C ASN A 86 -17.91 8.45 33.78
N VAL A 87 -17.03 7.45 33.92
CA VAL A 87 -16.60 6.92 35.23
C VAL A 87 -15.97 8.02 36.08
N TYR A 88 -15.08 8.84 35.52
CA TYR A 88 -14.48 9.95 36.25
C TYR A 88 -15.51 11.02 36.63
N GLY A 89 -16.44 11.34 35.73
CA GLY A 89 -17.53 12.28 36.00
C GLY A 89 -18.41 11.79 37.17
N THR A 90 -18.86 10.54 37.09
CA THR A 90 -19.67 9.90 38.13
C THR A 90 -18.92 9.83 39.47
N ALA A 91 -17.64 9.46 39.47
CA ALA A 91 -16.82 9.43 40.69
C ALA A 91 -16.71 10.82 41.35
N LYS A 92 -16.54 11.87 40.54
CA LYS A 92 -16.51 13.26 41.05
C LYS A 92 -17.83 13.69 41.67
N GLU A 93 -18.96 13.35 41.03
CA GLU A 93 -20.29 13.64 41.56
C GLU A 93 -20.56 12.92 42.88
N PHE A 94 -20.25 11.62 42.96
CA PHE A 94 -20.45 10.85 44.19
C PHE A 94 -19.50 11.27 45.31
N HIS A 95 -18.28 11.69 44.99
CA HIS A 95 -17.38 12.29 45.98
C HIS A 95 -17.98 13.57 46.57
N ALA A 96 -18.54 14.46 45.73
CA ALA A 96 -19.22 15.67 46.20
C ALA A 96 -20.45 15.34 47.07
N LYS A 97 -21.28 14.37 46.66
CA LYS A 97 -22.42 13.90 47.45
C LYS A 97 -21.99 13.30 48.79
N GLY A 98 -20.89 12.55 48.82
CA GLY A 98 -20.31 11.99 50.04
C GLY A 98 -19.88 13.08 51.03
N ILE A 99 -19.22 14.15 50.54
CA ILE A 99 -18.88 15.30 51.38
C ILE A 99 -20.14 15.98 51.91
N GLN A 100 -21.18 16.16 51.09
CA GLN A 100 -22.42 16.77 51.54
C GLN A 100 -23.10 15.94 52.65
N MET A 101 -23.17 14.62 52.49
CA MET A 101 -23.71 13.73 53.53
C MET A 101 -22.93 13.83 54.85
N LEU A 102 -21.60 13.95 54.79
CA LEU A 102 -20.78 14.16 55.98
C LEU A 102 -21.09 15.49 56.67
N ILE A 103 -21.36 16.56 55.91
CA ILE A 103 -21.75 17.86 56.46
C ILE A 103 -23.10 17.72 57.18
N ASP A 104 -24.07 17.10 56.52
CA ASP A 104 -25.45 17.06 56.97
C ASP A 104 -25.66 16.11 58.17
N GLU A 105 -25.04 14.92 58.16
CA GLU A 105 -25.29 13.88 59.17
C GLU A 105 -24.23 13.80 60.26
N PHE A 106 -23.01 14.28 60.00
CA PHE A 106 -21.86 14.11 60.90
C PHE A 106 -21.23 15.43 61.36
N ASN A 107 -21.86 16.59 61.08
CA ASN A 107 -21.31 17.93 61.39
C ASN A 107 -19.88 18.13 60.84
N TYR A 108 -19.57 17.52 59.70
CA TYR A 108 -18.27 17.67 59.07
C TYR A 108 -18.07 19.12 58.60
N HIS A 109 -16.91 19.70 58.94
CA HIS A 109 -16.55 21.04 58.48
C HIS A 109 -15.44 20.94 57.42
N VAL A 110 -15.70 21.48 56.23
CA VAL A 110 -14.79 21.48 55.06
C VAL A 110 -13.39 22.06 55.32
N ALA A 111 -13.19 22.85 56.38
CA ALA A 111 -11.88 23.39 56.76
C ALA A 111 -10.95 22.31 57.36
N TYR A 112 -11.50 21.19 57.84
CA TYR A 112 -10.75 20.04 58.33
C TYR A 112 -10.50 18.98 57.25
N LYS A 113 -10.82 19.29 55.98
CA LYS A 113 -10.49 18.44 54.85
C LYS A 113 -8.98 18.28 54.77
N ARG A 114 -8.51 17.03 54.71
CA ARG A 114 -7.06 16.77 54.55
C ARG A 114 -6.61 17.22 53.16
N TRP A 115 -5.35 17.62 53.06
CA TRP A 115 -4.76 18.12 51.82
C TRP A 115 -4.70 17.05 50.71
N ASP A 116 -4.68 15.76 51.08
CA ASP A 116 -4.71 14.59 50.18
C ASP A 116 -6.14 14.11 49.84
N ASP A 117 -7.17 14.64 50.49
CA ASP A 117 -8.57 14.24 50.34
C ASP A 117 -9.27 14.91 49.12
N THR A 118 -8.48 15.63 48.31
CA THR A 118 -8.96 16.26 47.08
C THR A 118 -8.96 15.23 45.96
N PHE A 119 -10.10 15.06 45.29
CA PHE A 119 -10.24 14.15 44.16
C PHE A 119 -9.27 14.53 43.03
N ASN A 120 -8.14 13.83 42.99
CA ASN A 120 -7.05 14.05 42.04
C ASN A 120 -7.12 12.99 40.93
N ALA A 121 -8.09 13.15 40.03
CA ALA A 121 -8.16 12.37 38.81
C ALA A 121 -7.70 13.23 37.62
N THR A 122 -6.58 12.88 37.01
CA THR A 122 -6.24 13.35 35.66
C THR A 122 -6.98 12.50 34.64
N PRO A 123 -7.97 13.06 33.91
CA PRO A 123 -8.66 12.31 32.87
C PRO A 123 -7.65 11.84 31.83
N PHE A 124 -7.76 10.58 31.39
CA PHE A 124 -6.94 10.07 30.30
C PHE A 124 -7.18 10.91 29.04
N LYS A 125 -6.13 11.58 28.55
CA LYS A 125 -6.13 12.32 27.28
C LYS A 125 -5.06 11.70 26.38
N PRO A 126 -5.46 10.87 25.41
CA PRO A 126 -4.50 10.35 24.46
C PRO A 126 -3.95 11.47 23.58
N LYS A 127 -2.65 11.38 23.23
CA LYS A 127 -1.97 12.31 22.32
C LYS A 127 -2.10 11.84 20.88
#